data_AF-A0A351ZYJ4-F1
#
_entry.id   AF-A0A351ZYJ4-F1
#
_cell.length_a   1.000
_cell.length_b   1.000
_cell.length_c   1.000
_cell.angle_alpha   90.00
_cell.angle_beta   90.00
_cell.angle_gamma   90.00
#
_symmetry.space_group_name_H-M   'P 1'
#
loop_
_entity.id
_entity.type
_entity.pdbx_description
1 polymer ?
#
loop_
_entity_poly.entity_id
_entity_poly.type
_entity_poly.pdbx_seq_one_letter_code
_entity_poly.pdbx_strand_id
1 'polypeptide(L)'
;MKLRSTFLSGFIAVLLALALPGCEDPVPTDYTEEIMLEGILLVGEPLQDIRVLRTLPVTDTFRFDQAILSDASVVVTADGVDIPMSFVSGPNGGTYRATDTSYRVRANTVYSVVVQARGSRLTASTRTPQPFEWVTPPKAFIQFPAKDSLLLPVDDSLLVTWTPVPKTELYIIGLTCLDTTNYGTYL
;
A
#
# COMPACT_ATOMS: atom_id res chain seq x y z
N MET A 1 7.69 -51.65 -46.09
CA MET A 1 6.33 -51.29 -45.65
C MET A 1 6.25 -51.13 -44.12
N LYS A 2 7.15 -50.35 -43.49
CA LYS A 2 7.16 -50.08 -42.03
C LYS A 2 7.19 -48.57 -41.68
N LEU A 3 7.59 -47.72 -42.64
CA LEU A 3 7.78 -46.27 -42.42
C LEU A 3 6.46 -45.46 -42.38
N ARG A 4 5.36 -45.98 -42.92
CA ARG A 4 4.03 -45.32 -42.89
C ARG A 4 3.29 -45.47 -41.57
N SER A 5 3.61 -46.52 -40.79
CA SER A 5 2.93 -46.85 -39.52
C SER A 5 3.46 -46.01 -38.35
N THR A 6 4.76 -45.67 -38.35
CA THR A 6 5.39 -44.84 -37.31
C THR A 6 5.02 -43.36 -37.44
N PHE A 7 4.89 -42.83 -38.66
CA PHE A 7 4.42 -41.45 -38.88
C PHE A 7 2.95 -41.26 -38.46
N LEU A 8 2.09 -42.24 -38.73
CA LEU A 8 0.68 -42.19 -38.35
C LEU A 8 0.50 -42.29 -36.83
N SER A 9 1.27 -43.14 -36.15
CA SER A 9 1.24 -43.24 -34.69
C SER A 9 1.75 -41.97 -33.99
N GLY A 10 2.78 -41.32 -34.53
CA GLY A 10 3.28 -40.04 -34.01
C GLY A 10 2.25 -38.91 -34.15
N PHE A 11 1.53 -38.87 -35.27
CA PHE A 11 0.51 -37.85 -35.51
C PHE A 11 -0.71 -38.02 -34.58
N ILE A 12 -1.13 -39.25 -34.32
CA ILE A 12 -2.23 -39.57 -33.38
C ILE A 12 -1.83 -39.19 -31.94
N ALA A 13 -0.59 -39.43 -31.54
CA ALA A 13 -0.11 -39.05 -30.20
C ALA A 13 -0.09 -37.52 -29.98
N VAL A 14 0.28 -36.75 -31.01
CA VAL A 14 0.26 -35.28 -30.96
C VAL A 14 -1.18 -34.75 -30.93
N LEU A 15 -2.09 -35.33 -31.72
CA LEU A 15 -3.51 -34.95 -31.69
C LEU A 15 -4.17 -35.28 -30.34
N LEU A 16 -3.77 -36.38 -29.70
CA LEU A 16 -4.27 -36.78 -28.38
C LEU A 16 -3.73 -35.87 -27.27
N ALA A 17 -2.49 -35.37 -27.41
CA ALA A 17 -1.91 -34.39 -26.48
C ALA A 17 -2.57 -33.00 -26.61
N LEU A 18 -3.03 -32.61 -27.80
CA LEU A 18 -3.79 -31.38 -28.04
C LEU A 18 -5.25 -31.47 -27.58
N ALA A 19 -5.76 -32.68 -27.35
CA ALA A 19 -7.13 -32.94 -26.90
C ALA A 19 -7.26 -33.09 -25.37
N LEU A 20 -6.17 -32.96 -24.62
CA LEU A 20 -6.26 -32.77 -23.17
C LEU A 20 -6.75 -31.34 -22.95
N PRO A 21 -8.01 -31.12 -22.52
CA PRO A 21 -8.43 -29.78 -22.13
C PRO A 21 -7.46 -29.33 -21.05
N GLY A 22 -6.77 -28.21 -21.30
CA GLY A 22 -6.08 -27.51 -20.23
C GLY A 22 -7.09 -27.34 -19.11
N CYS A 23 -6.75 -27.76 -17.90
CA CYS A 23 -7.51 -27.39 -16.71
C CYS A 23 -7.38 -25.87 -16.56
N GLU A 24 -8.15 -25.13 -17.35
CA GLU A 24 -8.52 -23.77 -17.00
C GLU A 24 -9.52 -23.93 -15.87
N ASP A 25 -9.06 -23.68 -14.64
CA ASP A 25 -9.99 -23.51 -13.53
C ASP A 25 -10.93 -22.35 -13.89
N PRO A 26 -12.25 -22.58 -13.86
CA PRO A 26 -13.19 -21.51 -14.13
C PRO A 26 -12.95 -20.39 -13.12
N VAL A 27 -12.95 -19.14 -13.60
CA VAL A 27 -12.79 -17.98 -12.72
C VAL A 27 -13.87 -18.04 -11.63
N PRO A 28 -13.49 -17.98 -10.34
CA PRO A 28 -14.45 -18.00 -9.25
C PRO A 28 -15.47 -16.86 -9.41
N THR A 29 -16.75 -17.20 -9.59
CA THR A 29 -17.84 -16.23 -9.74
C THR A 29 -18.51 -15.86 -8.42
N ASP A 30 -18.26 -16.64 -7.37
CA ASP A 30 -18.86 -16.43 -6.05
C ASP A 30 -18.09 -15.35 -5.29
N TYR A 31 -18.47 -14.10 -5.55
CA TYR A 31 -17.95 -12.94 -4.83
C TYR A 31 -18.73 -12.70 -3.55
N THR A 32 -18.02 -12.65 -2.42
CA THR A 32 -18.54 -12.14 -1.14
C THR A 32 -17.82 -10.84 -0.81
N GLU A 33 -18.59 -9.80 -0.55
CA GLU A 33 -18.04 -8.50 -0.17
C GLU A 33 -17.41 -8.56 1.22
N GLU A 34 -16.18 -8.06 1.33
CA GLU A 34 -15.47 -7.91 2.59
C GLU A 34 -15.06 -6.46 2.78
N ILE A 35 -15.09 -6.00 4.03
CA ILE A 35 -14.67 -4.64 4.38
C ILE A 35 -13.20 -4.66 4.76
N MET A 36 -12.45 -3.74 4.18
CA MET A 36 -11.03 -3.54 4.44
C MET A 36 -10.79 -2.16 5.07
N LEU A 37 -9.85 -2.12 6.01
CA LEU A 37 -9.35 -0.90 6.61
C LEU A 37 -7.89 -0.71 6.23
N GLU A 38 -7.58 0.46 5.67
CA GLU A 38 -6.22 0.89 5.34
C GLU A 38 -5.91 2.18 6.10
N GLY A 39 -4.70 2.30 6.64
CA GLY A 39 -4.25 3.54 7.27
C GLY A 39 -2.85 3.42 7.84
N ILE A 40 -2.09 4.51 7.77
CA ILE A 40 -0.75 4.62 8.37
C ILE A 40 -0.78 5.77 9.37
N LEU A 41 -0.30 5.51 10.58
CA LEU A 41 -0.21 6.53 11.63
C LEU A 41 1.22 7.07 11.68
N LEU A 42 1.38 8.36 11.42
CA LEU A 42 2.66 9.04 11.47
C LEU A 42 2.73 9.89 12.75
N VAL A 43 3.68 9.60 13.63
CA VAL A 43 3.85 10.33 14.89
C VAL A 43 4.10 11.81 14.64
N GLY A 44 3.37 12.67 15.36
CA GLY A 44 3.46 14.12 15.22
C GLY A 44 2.58 14.70 14.11
N GLU A 45 2.07 13.87 13.21
CA GLU A 45 1.17 14.29 12.12
C GLU A 45 -0.31 14.23 12.55
N PRO A 46 -1.21 14.92 11.82
CA PRO A 46 -2.65 14.76 12.02
C PRO A 46 -3.10 13.30 11.90
N LEU A 47 -4.08 12.91 12.71
CA LEU A 47 -4.73 11.60 12.57
C LEU A 47 -5.71 11.64 11.38
N GLN A 48 -5.21 11.25 10.21
CA GLN A 48 -5.94 11.34 8.95
C GLN A 48 -5.52 10.21 7.99
N ASP A 49 -6.05 10.27 6.76
CA ASP A 49 -5.72 9.33 5.68
C ASP A 49 -6.05 7.87 5.97
N ILE A 50 -7.06 7.63 6.82
CA ILE A 50 -7.64 6.31 7.02
C ILE A 50 -8.68 6.05 5.94
N ARG A 51 -8.64 4.89 5.28
CA ARG A 51 -9.61 4.48 4.27
C ARG A 51 -10.38 3.26 4.73
N VAL A 52 -11.69 3.34 4.59
CA VAL A 52 -12.58 2.18 4.72
C VAL A 52 -13.03 1.81 3.32
N LEU A 53 -12.71 0.60 2.92
CA LEU A 53 -12.89 0.08 1.57
C LEU A 53 -13.75 -1.18 1.64
N ARG A 54 -14.37 -1.53 0.53
CA ARG A 54 -14.84 -2.90 0.30
C ARG A 54 -14.00 -3.57 -0.78
N THR A 55 -13.94 -4.89 -0.75
CA THR A 55 -13.47 -5.67 -1.90
C THR A 55 -14.38 -5.40 -3.11
N LEU A 56 -13.91 -5.78 -4.29
CA LEU A 56 -14.70 -5.71 -5.53
C LEU A 56 -14.61 -7.06 -6.24
N PRO A 57 -15.62 -7.46 -7.03
CA PRO A 57 -15.56 -8.67 -7.84
C PRO A 57 -14.36 -8.64 -8.78
N VAL A 58 -13.73 -9.80 -9.01
CA VAL A 58 -12.59 -9.93 -9.96
C VAL A 58 -13.00 -9.61 -11.40
N THR A 59 -14.29 -9.73 -11.71
CA THR A 59 -14.87 -9.38 -13.01
C THR A 59 -15.07 -7.88 -13.22
N ASP A 60 -14.91 -7.06 -12.18
CA ASP A 60 -15.08 -5.61 -12.24
C ASP A 60 -13.74 -4.88 -12.33
N THR A 61 -13.74 -3.68 -12.88
CA THR A 61 -12.53 -2.84 -12.93
C THR A 61 -12.32 -2.18 -11.58
N PHE A 62 -11.18 -2.44 -10.95
CA PHE A 62 -10.86 -1.79 -9.67
C PHE A 62 -10.75 -0.27 -9.84
N ARG A 63 -11.56 0.45 -9.07
CA ARG A 63 -11.44 1.91 -8.89
C ARG A 63 -11.67 2.29 -7.43
N PHE A 64 -10.82 3.16 -6.90
CA PHE A 64 -10.90 3.60 -5.50
C PHE A 64 -12.21 4.31 -5.16
N ASP A 65 -12.71 5.17 -6.05
CA ASP A 65 -13.98 5.88 -5.88
C ASP A 65 -15.19 4.93 -5.75
N GLN A 66 -15.11 3.77 -6.38
CA GLN A 66 -16.11 2.72 -6.23
C GLN A 66 -15.90 1.93 -4.95
N ALA A 67 -14.66 1.57 -4.58
CA ALA A 67 -14.38 0.74 -3.42
C ALA A 67 -14.57 1.44 -2.06
N ILE A 68 -14.42 2.76 -1.99
CA ILE A 68 -14.48 3.50 -0.72
C ILE A 68 -15.90 3.54 -0.15
N LEU A 69 -15.99 3.35 1.17
CA LEU A 69 -17.22 3.46 1.96
C LEU A 69 -17.21 4.80 2.70
N SER A 70 -18.03 5.75 2.25
CA SER A 70 -18.17 7.09 2.83
C SER A 70 -19.15 7.18 4.00
N ASP A 71 -19.93 6.12 4.23
CA ASP A 71 -20.99 6.00 5.22
C ASP A 71 -20.61 5.13 6.44
N ALA A 72 -19.31 4.88 6.64
CA ALA A 72 -18.82 4.10 7.78
C ALA A 72 -18.79 4.95 9.05
N SER A 73 -19.15 4.35 10.18
CA SER A 73 -18.84 4.88 11.50
C SER A 73 -17.45 4.41 11.91
N VAL A 74 -16.53 5.35 12.08
CA VAL A 74 -15.13 5.07 12.43
C VAL A 74 -14.78 5.79 13.72
N VAL A 75 -14.33 5.03 14.71
CA VAL A 75 -13.83 5.55 15.99
C VAL A 75 -12.44 4.99 16.23
N VAL A 76 -11.48 5.87 16.45
CA VAL A 76 -10.12 5.52 16.86
C VAL A 76 -10.01 5.80 18.34
N THR A 77 -9.51 4.86 19.13
CA THR A 77 -9.26 5.04 20.56
C THR A 77 -7.76 5.09 20.81
N ALA A 78 -7.31 6.09 21.56
CA ALA A 78 -5.93 6.22 21.99
C ALA A 78 -5.88 6.48 23.51
N ASP A 79 -5.16 5.62 24.25
CA ASP A 79 -5.12 5.65 25.72
C ASP A 79 -6.50 5.69 26.40
N GLY A 80 -7.47 4.97 25.82
CA GLY A 80 -8.84 4.90 26.32
C GLY A 80 -9.70 6.13 26.01
N VAL A 81 -9.20 7.10 25.23
CA VAL A 81 -9.98 8.24 24.75
C VAL A 81 -10.43 7.97 23.31
N ASP A 82 -11.74 8.05 23.10
CA ASP A 82 -12.34 7.90 21.78
C ASP A 82 -12.18 9.18 20.96
N ILE A 83 -11.72 9.01 19.73
CA ILE A 83 -11.47 10.04 18.74
C ILE A 83 -12.39 9.74 17.57
N PRO A 84 -13.52 10.44 17.45
CA PRO A 84 -14.43 10.27 16.33
C PRO A 84 -13.75 10.73 15.04
N MET A 85 -14.01 9.98 13.97
CA MET A 85 -13.49 10.29 12.65
C MET A 85 -14.61 10.77 11.73
N SER A 86 -14.29 11.63 10.79
CA SER A 86 -15.22 12.18 9.79
C SER A 86 -14.66 11.96 8.38
N PHE A 87 -15.55 11.55 7.48
CA PHE A 87 -15.20 11.35 6.07
C PHE A 87 -14.99 12.68 5.35
N VAL A 88 -13.98 12.73 4.50
CA VAL A 88 -13.63 13.86 3.65
C VAL A 88 -13.47 13.34 2.22
N SER A 89 -14.36 13.78 1.34
CA SER A 89 -14.30 13.45 -0.08
C SER A 89 -13.01 13.99 -0.72
N GLY A 90 -12.46 13.24 -1.66
CA GLY A 90 -11.27 13.62 -2.42
C GLY A 90 -11.32 13.04 -3.83
N PRO A 91 -10.35 13.40 -4.69
CA PRO A 91 -10.33 12.98 -6.11
C PRO A 91 -10.25 11.45 -6.28
N ASN A 92 -9.69 10.73 -5.30
CA ASN A 92 -9.59 9.26 -5.29
C ASN A 92 -10.60 8.61 -4.33
N GLY A 93 -11.78 9.22 -4.16
CA GLY A 93 -12.86 8.67 -3.33
C GLY A 93 -12.84 9.05 -1.86
N GLY A 94 -11.78 9.68 -1.34
CA GLY A 94 -11.77 10.30 0.00
C GLY A 94 -11.15 9.48 1.13
N THR A 95 -11.08 10.06 2.32
CA THR A 95 -10.46 9.48 3.53
C THR A 95 -11.20 9.91 4.80
N TYR A 96 -10.99 9.20 5.89
CA TYR A 96 -11.42 9.56 7.23
C TYR A 96 -10.30 10.29 7.97
N ARG A 97 -10.65 11.37 8.65
CA ARG A 97 -9.76 12.11 9.55
C ARG A 97 -10.41 12.38 10.90
N ALA A 98 -9.62 12.64 11.93
CA ALA A 98 -10.14 13.03 13.23
C ALA A 98 -11.04 14.26 13.09
N THR A 99 -12.18 14.25 13.78
CA THR A 99 -13.09 15.42 13.81
C THR A 99 -12.40 16.62 14.44
N ASP A 100 -11.60 16.40 15.49
CA ASP A 100 -10.64 17.38 15.98
C ASP A 100 -9.39 17.40 15.08
N THR A 101 -9.31 18.38 14.20
CA THR A 101 -8.19 18.55 13.26
C THR A 101 -6.90 19.02 13.94
N SER A 102 -6.94 19.39 15.22
CA SER A 102 -5.75 19.70 16.01
C SER A 102 -5.10 18.46 16.62
N TYR A 103 -5.80 17.33 16.67
CA TYR A 103 -5.25 16.08 17.19
C TYR A 103 -4.02 15.66 16.39
N ARG A 104 -2.98 15.24 17.10
CA ARG A 104 -1.75 14.70 16.54
C ARG A 104 -1.49 13.31 17.07
N VAL A 105 -1.04 12.43 16.19
CA VAL A 105 -0.65 11.07 16.56
C VAL A 105 0.52 11.15 17.54
N ARG A 106 0.39 10.43 18.66
CA ARG A 106 1.34 10.42 19.78
C ARG A 106 2.28 9.24 19.64
N ALA A 107 3.52 9.42 20.07
CA ALA A 107 4.51 8.34 20.15
C ALA A 107 4.16 7.34 21.24
N ASN A 108 4.70 6.12 21.16
CA ASN A 108 4.57 5.07 22.18
C ASN A 108 3.13 4.74 22.58
N THR A 109 2.16 5.04 21.73
CA THR A 109 0.74 5.00 22.05
C THR A 109 0.10 3.83 21.32
N VAL A 110 -0.78 3.10 22.01
CA VAL A 110 -1.62 2.07 21.37
C VAL A 110 -2.84 2.75 20.79
N TYR A 111 -3.05 2.54 19.50
CA TYR A 111 -4.24 2.96 18.80
C TYR A 111 -5.06 1.72 18.48
N SER A 112 -6.32 1.73 18.88
CA SER A 112 -7.31 0.76 18.42
C SER A 112 -8.35 1.48 17.57
N VAL A 113 -8.96 0.77 16.63
CA VAL A 113 -9.99 1.34 15.77
C VAL A 113 -11.14 0.37 15.66
N VAL A 114 -12.35 0.93 15.68
CA VAL A 114 -13.60 0.23 15.42
C VAL A 114 -14.25 0.88 14.22
N VAL A 115 -14.55 0.06 13.22
CA VAL A 115 -15.28 0.45 12.02
C VAL A 115 -16.60 -0.31 11.99
N GLN A 116 -17.71 0.42 11.81
CA GLN A 116 -19.00 -0.17 11.48
C GLN A 116 -19.45 0.33 10.11
N ALA A 117 -19.68 -0.59 9.19
CA ALA A 117 -20.14 -0.26 7.84
C ALA A 117 -20.89 -1.46 7.25
N ARG A 118 -21.94 -1.22 6.45
CA ARG A 118 -22.72 -2.25 5.74
C ARG A 118 -23.18 -3.44 6.62
N GLY A 119 -23.44 -3.21 7.92
CA GLY A 119 -23.83 -4.25 8.87
C GLY A 119 -22.68 -5.09 9.44
N SER A 120 -21.44 -4.84 8.99
CA SER A 120 -20.22 -5.49 9.49
C SER A 120 -19.48 -4.61 10.48
N ARG A 121 -18.74 -5.24 11.39
CA ARG A 121 -17.88 -4.59 12.38
C ARG A 121 -16.45 -5.09 12.22
N LEU A 122 -15.51 -4.18 11.98
CA LEU A 122 -14.08 -4.45 11.88
C LEU A 122 -13.35 -3.77 13.03
N THR A 123 -12.34 -4.44 13.57
CA THR A 123 -11.45 -3.89 14.60
C THR A 123 -10.00 -4.10 14.23
N ALA A 124 -9.15 -3.12 14.50
CA ALA A 124 -7.70 -3.26 14.38
C ALA A 124 -6.98 -2.54 15.51
N SER A 125 -5.71 -2.87 15.72
CA SER A 125 -4.86 -2.14 16.66
C SER A 125 -3.43 -2.04 16.15
N THR A 126 -2.78 -0.92 16.45
CA THR A 126 -1.37 -0.71 16.19
C THR A 126 -0.72 0.03 17.35
N ARG A 127 0.61 0.03 17.40
CA ARG A 127 1.39 0.81 18.36
C ARG A 127 2.34 1.71 17.61
N THR A 128 2.29 3.00 17.90
CA THR A 128 3.28 3.93 17.37
C THR A 128 4.62 3.75 18.09
N PRO A 129 5.74 3.77 17.37
CA PRO A 129 7.05 3.67 17.99
C PRO A 129 7.41 4.95 18.75
N GLN A 130 8.51 4.89 19.50
CA GLN A 130 9.18 6.12 19.93
C GLN A 130 9.82 6.81 18.71
N PRO A 131 9.97 8.15 18.74
CA PRO A 131 10.72 8.86 17.72
C PRO A 131 12.18 8.38 17.68
N PHE A 132 12.81 8.55 16.54
CA PHE A 132 14.23 8.31 16.34
C PHE A 132 14.86 9.49 15.63
N GLU A 133 16.17 9.62 15.77
CA GLU A 133 16.94 10.71 15.20
C GLU A 133 17.88 10.20 14.12
N TRP A 134 18.17 11.07 13.16
CA TRP A 134 19.23 10.81 12.20
C TRP A 134 20.59 10.84 12.89
N VAL A 135 21.37 9.79 12.71
CA VAL A 135 22.81 9.80 13.04
C VAL A 135 23.58 10.39 11.86
N THR A 136 23.24 9.95 10.65
CA THR A 136 23.66 10.56 9.39
C THR A 136 22.41 10.94 8.60
N PRO A 137 22.01 12.22 8.57
CA PRO A 137 20.82 12.64 7.84
C PRO A 137 21.06 12.61 6.32
N PRO A 138 19.99 12.53 5.51
CA PRO A 138 20.10 12.72 4.06
C PRO A 138 20.67 14.11 3.75
N LYS A 139 21.51 14.20 2.70
CA LYS A 139 21.96 15.50 2.21
C LYS A 139 20.76 16.30 1.70
N ALA A 140 20.70 17.58 2.07
CA ALA A 140 19.62 18.47 1.62
C ALA A 140 19.64 18.71 0.10
N PHE A 141 20.81 18.57 -0.53
CA PHE A 141 20.99 18.75 -1.98
C PHE A 141 21.86 17.62 -2.54
N ILE A 142 21.41 17.05 -3.65
CA ILE A 142 22.17 16.14 -4.48
C ILE A 142 22.33 16.81 -5.84
N GLN A 143 23.57 17.08 -6.25
CA GLN A 143 23.86 17.61 -7.57
C GLN A 143 24.10 16.45 -8.54
N PHE A 144 23.28 16.34 -9.58
CA PHE A 144 23.47 15.35 -10.65
C PHE A 144 23.29 16.00 -12.04
N PRO A 145 24.23 15.82 -12.98
CA PRO A 145 25.56 15.24 -12.80
C PRO A 145 26.49 16.22 -12.06
N ALA A 146 27.27 15.72 -11.11
CA ALA A 146 28.46 16.41 -10.62
C ALA A 146 29.59 16.33 -11.65
N LYS A 147 30.52 17.29 -11.63
CA LYS A 147 31.63 17.42 -12.60
C LYS A 147 32.46 16.13 -12.76
N ASP A 148 32.54 15.30 -11.72
CA ASP A 148 33.34 14.07 -11.67
C ASP A 148 32.51 12.81 -11.33
N SER A 149 31.20 12.81 -11.64
CA SER A 149 30.24 11.74 -11.26
C SER A 149 30.62 10.32 -11.69
N LEU A 150 31.48 10.17 -12.70
CA LEU A 150 31.89 8.88 -13.26
C LEU A 150 33.16 8.31 -12.61
N LEU A 151 33.83 9.08 -11.73
CA LEU A 151 35.15 8.75 -11.18
C LEU A 151 35.17 8.60 -9.66
N LEU A 152 34.08 8.94 -8.98
CA LEU A 152 33.97 8.81 -7.53
C LEU A 152 33.44 7.42 -7.18
N PRO A 153 34.10 6.65 -6.29
CA PRO A 153 33.44 5.52 -5.64
C PRO A 153 32.17 6.05 -4.96
N VAL A 154 31.12 5.24 -4.97
CA VAL A 154 29.80 5.59 -4.41
C VAL A 154 29.89 5.64 -2.88
N ASP A 155 30.62 6.61 -2.33
CA ASP A 155 30.45 7.11 -0.96
C ASP A 155 29.23 8.02 -0.99
N ASP A 156 28.08 7.35 -1.08
CA ASP A 156 26.81 7.85 -1.58
C ASP A 156 26.22 8.99 -0.74
N SER A 157 25.61 9.96 -1.43
CA SER A 157 24.60 10.87 -0.86
C SER A 157 23.41 10.17 -0.19
N LEU A 158 23.20 8.88 -0.45
CA LEU A 158 22.14 8.04 0.11
C LEU A 158 22.57 7.20 1.32
N LEU A 159 23.82 7.31 1.78
CA LEU A 159 24.25 6.69 3.03
C LEU A 159 23.67 7.45 4.22
N VAL A 160 22.47 7.06 4.62
CA VAL A 160 21.76 7.60 5.79
C VAL A 160 21.71 6.57 6.91
N THR A 161 21.80 7.04 8.15
CA THR A 161 21.74 6.19 9.34
C THR A 161 20.94 6.88 10.43
N TRP A 162 20.33 6.09 11.32
CA TRP A 162 19.46 6.60 12.38
C TRP A 162 19.63 5.80 13.67
N THR A 163 19.18 6.39 14.77
CA THR A 163 19.20 5.73 16.08
C THR A 163 18.24 4.53 16.06
N PRO A 164 18.65 3.34 16.53
CA PRO A 164 17.79 2.17 16.52
C PRO A 164 16.59 2.36 17.45
N VAL A 165 15.40 1.99 16.98
CA VAL A 165 14.19 1.91 17.79
C VAL A 165 14.03 0.48 18.33
N PRO A 166 13.91 0.29 19.66
CA PRO A 166 13.70 -1.01 20.25
C PRO A 166 12.43 -1.68 19.72
N LYS A 167 12.50 -2.99 19.44
CA LYS A 167 11.38 -3.80 18.95
C LYS A 167 10.82 -3.34 17.59
N THR A 168 11.66 -2.74 16.75
CA THR A 168 11.32 -2.42 15.36
C THR A 168 11.98 -3.43 14.42
N GLU A 169 11.15 -4.18 13.70
CA GLU A 169 11.60 -5.17 12.71
C GLU A 169 11.80 -4.57 11.32
N LEU A 170 10.98 -3.58 10.96
CA LEU A 170 10.96 -2.96 9.64
C LEU A 170 10.96 -1.44 9.76
N TYR A 171 11.74 -0.80 8.89
CA TYR A 171 11.68 0.63 8.62
C TYR A 171 11.21 0.82 7.17
N ILE A 172 10.26 1.73 6.96
CA ILE A 172 9.82 2.12 5.61
C ILE A 172 10.43 3.50 5.32
N ILE A 173 11.20 3.59 4.24
CA ILE A 173 11.77 4.86 3.77
C ILE A 173 10.90 5.36 2.62
N GLY A 174 10.27 6.51 2.80
CA GLY A 174 9.58 7.23 1.73
C GLY A 174 10.50 8.25 1.09
N LEU A 175 10.62 8.24 -0.24
CA LEU A 175 11.32 9.26 -1.00
C LEU A 175 10.34 9.95 -1.95
N THR A 176 10.42 11.27 -2.05
CA THR A 176 9.66 12.05 -3.04
C THR A 176 10.64 12.92 -3.81
N CYS A 177 10.75 12.68 -5.11
CA CYS A 177 11.57 13.51 -5.99
C CYS A 177 10.79 14.79 -6.32
N LEU A 178 11.31 15.94 -5.91
CA LEU A 178 10.79 17.23 -6.33
C LEU A 178 11.49 17.61 -7.65
N ASP A 179 10.77 17.58 -8.77
CA ASP A 179 11.28 18.13 -10.04
C ASP A 179 11.39 19.65 -9.87
N THR A 180 12.60 20.12 -9.63
CA THR A 180 12.93 21.54 -9.49
C THR A 180 13.44 22.14 -10.79
N THR A 181 13.62 21.34 -11.84
CA THR A 181 14.21 21.76 -13.11
C THR A 181 13.18 21.84 -14.24
N ASN A 182 11.93 21.41 -14.01
CA ASN A 182 10.87 21.29 -15.01
C ASN A 182 11.31 20.47 -16.23
N TYR A 183 12.23 19.52 -16.05
CA TYR A 183 12.89 18.84 -17.16
C TYR A 183 11.89 18.13 -18.09
N GLY A 184 10.81 17.57 -17.52
CA GLY A 184 9.73 16.94 -18.28
C GLY A 184 8.87 17.89 -19.13
N THR A 185 9.05 19.21 -19.01
CA THR A 185 8.35 20.21 -19.85
C THR A 185 9.13 20.53 -21.14
N TYR A 186 10.43 20.20 -21.18
CA TYR A 186 11.33 20.56 -22.27
C TYR A 186 11.71 19.36 -23.17
N LEU A 187 11.00 18.22 -23.03
CA LEU A 187 11.06 17.04 -23.89
C LEU A 187 9.72 16.84 -24.59
#